data_AF-A0A821AQJ2-F1
#
_entry.id   AF-A0A821AQJ2-F1
#
_cell.length_a   1.000
_cell.length_b   1.000
_cell.length_c   1.000
_cell.angle_alpha   90.00
_cell.angle_beta   90.00
_cell.angle_gamma   90.00
#
_symmetry.space_group_name_H-M   'P 1'
#
loop_
_entity.id
_entity.type
_entity.pdbx_description
1 polymer ?
#
loop_
_entity_poly.entity_id
_entity_poly.type
_entity_poly.pdbx_seq_one_letter_code
_entity_poly.pdbx_strand_id
1 'polypeptide(L)'
;MKTTVDGVVSSSLYDHPSTSNTSLLYLNVIVNNKLMKTMIDTGANRTFISIKALHLSYKKQSINKVSSRVILADGYTSLSILGTVHLSINMGDMLTTIKAFIVKELCVDCILGMDFINKYKMIINTEERTV
;
A
#
# COMPACT_ATOMS: atom_id res chain seq x y z
N MET A 1 -2.38 31.56 15.21
CA MET A 1 -1.89 30.20 14.92
C MET A 1 -1.76 30.10 13.40
N LYS A 2 -0.54 30.13 12.84
CA LYS A 2 -0.32 30.04 11.39
C LYS A 2 -0.03 28.57 11.06
N THR A 3 -0.95 27.93 10.36
CA THR A 3 -0.74 26.61 9.75
C THR A 3 0.06 26.79 8.47
N THR A 4 1.24 26.15 8.36
CA THR A 4 1.93 26.04 7.07
C THR A 4 1.18 25.06 6.18
N VAL A 5 1.22 25.34 4.87
CA VAL A 5 0.34 24.78 3.83
C VAL A 5 0.70 23.33 3.45
N ASP A 6 1.71 22.77 4.10
CA ASP A 6 2.40 21.52 3.79
C ASP A 6 2.23 20.43 4.86
N GLY A 7 1.46 20.71 5.92
CA GLY A 7 1.14 19.71 6.95
C GLY A 7 2.32 19.29 7.83
N VAL A 8 3.48 19.92 7.67
CA VAL A 8 4.66 19.66 8.51
C VAL A 8 4.80 20.78 9.53
N VAL A 9 4.52 20.47 10.81
CA VAL A 9 4.94 21.34 11.92
C VAL A 9 6.43 21.13 12.16
N SER A 10 7.29 21.72 11.32
CA SER A 10 8.76 21.60 11.46
C SER A 10 9.51 22.92 11.39
N SER A 11 8.87 24.06 11.67
CA SER A 11 9.56 25.34 11.53
C SER A 11 10.64 25.64 12.59
N SER A 12 11.18 24.65 13.33
CA SER A 12 12.30 24.91 14.26
C SER A 12 13.08 23.70 14.85
N LEU A 13 13.03 22.48 14.29
CA LEU A 13 13.67 21.33 14.97
C LEU A 13 14.78 20.60 14.19
N TYR A 14 14.92 20.80 12.88
CA TYR A 14 15.98 20.13 12.10
C TYR A 14 16.51 21.06 11.02
N ASP A 15 17.61 21.77 11.32
CA ASP A 15 18.20 22.78 10.42
C ASP A 15 18.83 22.16 9.15
N HIS A 16 19.01 20.84 9.09
CA HIS A 16 19.57 20.14 7.94
C HIS A 16 18.88 18.78 7.74
N PRO A 17 17.73 18.70 7.04
CA PRO A 17 17.17 17.41 6.65
C PRO A 17 18.20 16.68 5.79
N SER A 18 18.50 15.43 6.15
CA SER A 18 19.52 14.65 5.44
C SER A 18 19.16 14.51 3.96
N THR A 19 20.09 14.81 3.05
CA THR A 19 19.96 14.62 1.59
C THR A 19 19.99 13.13 1.17
N SER A 20 19.83 12.24 2.15
CA SER A 20 19.88 10.79 2.02
C SER A 20 18.87 10.28 1.00
N ASN A 21 19.27 9.23 0.29
CA ASN A 21 18.51 8.53 -0.75
C ASN A 21 17.05 8.26 -0.33
N THR A 22 16.10 9.08 -0.81
CA THR A 22 14.67 9.04 -0.47
C THR A 22 13.96 7.97 -1.31
N SER A 23 14.08 6.71 -0.91
CA SER A 23 13.39 5.59 -1.55
C SER A 23 12.02 5.33 -0.92
N LEU A 24 11.02 5.03 -1.75
CA LEU A 24 9.75 4.44 -1.28
C LEU A 24 9.99 3.10 -0.57
N LEU A 25 9.10 2.73 0.35
CA LEU A 25 9.18 1.50 1.12
C LEU A 25 8.55 0.34 0.35
N TYR A 26 9.37 -0.66 0.01
CA TYR A 26 8.95 -1.86 -0.70
C TYR A 26 9.31 -3.12 0.06
N LEU A 27 8.45 -4.12 -0.04
CA LEU A 27 8.69 -5.48 0.44
C LEU A 27 8.46 -6.47 -0.71
N ASN A 28 9.31 -7.50 -0.76
CA ASN A 28 9.04 -8.68 -1.58
C ASN A 28 8.24 -9.65 -0.73
N VAL A 29 6.97 -9.89 -1.10
CA VAL A 29 6.05 -10.76 -0.36
C VAL A 29 5.42 -11.77 -1.29
N ILE A 30 4.97 -12.90 -0.75
CA ILE A 30 4.27 -13.91 -1.52
C ILE A 30 2.77 -13.65 -1.39
N VAL A 31 2.14 -13.18 -2.46
CA VAL A 31 0.69 -12.94 -2.55
C VAL A 31 0.06 -14.07 -3.35
N ASN A 32 -0.84 -14.84 -2.72
CA ASN A 32 -1.49 -16.01 -3.31
C ASN A 32 -0.49 -16.95 -4.03
N ASN A 33 0.64 -17.27 -3.39
CA ASN A 33 1.73 -18.12 -3.92
C ASN A 33 2.57 -17.49 -5.03
N LYS A 34 2.46 -16.18 -5.29
CA LYS A 34 3.32 -15.45 -6.24
C LYS A 34 4.14 -14.38 -5.53
N LEU A 35 5.46 -14.40 -5.75
CA LEU A 35 6.33 -13.32 -5.30
C LEU A 35 5.97 -12.02 -6.02
N MET A 36 5.70 -10.97 -5.26
CA MET A 36 5.32 -9.64 -5.73
C MET A 36 6.12 -8.55 -5.04
N LYS A 37 6.38 -7.46 -5.77
CA LYS A 37 6.90 -6.22 -5.19
C LYS A 37 5.72 -5.40 -4.67
N THR A 38 5.66 -5.24 -3.36
CA THR A 38 4.55 -4.60 -2.66
C THR A 38 5.04 -3.31 -2.00
N MET A 39 4.28 -2.23 -2.12
CA MET A 39 4.58 -0.97 -1.46
C MET A 39 3.88 -0.90 -0.10
N ILE A 40 4.58 -0.43 0.93
CA ILE A 40 3.98 -0.02 2.20
C ILE A 40 3.63 1.47 2.09
N ASP A 41 2.35 1.81 2.24
CA ASP A 41 1.86 3.18 2.04
C ASP A 41 0.92 3.61 3.17
N THR A 42 1.44 4.42 4.09
CA THR A 42 0.66 5.00 5.19
C THR A 42 -0.32 6.08 4.73
N GLY A 43 -0.15 6.62 3.51
CA GLY A 43 -1.09 7.56 2.89
C GLY A 43 -2.31 6.86 2.27
N ALA A 44 -2.24 5.55 2.02
CA ALA A 44 -3.36 4.76 1.55
C ALA A 44 -4.18 4.21 2.73
N ASN A 45 -5.48 4.50 2.78
CA ASN A 45 -6.37 3.97 3.82
C ASN A 45 -6.83 2.51 3.57
N ARG A 46 -6.49 1.96 2.40
CA ARG A 46 -6.94 0.65 1.91
C ARG A 46 -5.83 -0.06 1.17
N THR A 47 -5.92 -1.38 1.13
CA THR A 47 -5.03 -2.25 0.37
C THR A 47 -5.51 -2.38 -1.08
N PHE A 48 -4.58 -2.29 -2.04
CA PHE A 48 -4.87 -2.35 -3.47
C PHE A 48 -4.01 -3.40 -4.19
N ILE A 49 -4.54 -3.99 -5.25
CA ILE A 49 -3.80 -4.87 -6.16
C ILE A 49 -4.16 -4.56 -7.61
N SER A 50 -3.17 -4.56 -8.50
CA SER A 50 -3.45 -4.40 -9.93
C SER A 50 -4.10 -5.67 -10.49
N ILE A 51 -5.01 -5.54 -11.45
CA ILE A 51 -5.63 -6.69 -12.12
C ILE A 51 -4.59 -7.57 -12.81
N LYS A 52 -3.51 -6.97 -13.33
CA LYS A 52 -2.38 -7.68 -13.94
C LYS A 52 -1.69 -8.58 -12.91
N ALA A 53 -1.34 -8.05 -11.74
CA ALA A 53 -0.71 -8.83 -10.67
C ALA A 53 -1.66 -9.93 -10.14
N LEU A 54 -2.95 -9.62 -9.96
CA LEU A 54 -3.94 -10.59 -9.51
C LEU A 54 -4.02 -11.80 -10.47
N HIS A 55 -4.12 -11.56 -11.77
CA HIS A 55 -4.17 -12.63 -12.78
C HIS A 55 -2.93 -13.53 -12.79
N LEU A 56 -1.76 -12.99 -12.44
CA LEU A 56 -0.52 -13.77 -12.32
C LEU A 56 -0.45 -14.58 -11.02
N SER A 57 -1.19 -14.16 -9.98
CA SER A 57 -1.14 -14.78 -8.65
C SER A 57 -1.97 -16.05 -8.53
N TYR A 58 -3.13 -16.15 -9.19
CA TYR A 58 -3.92 -17.37 -9.19
C TYR A 58 -5.03 -17.34 -10.25
N LYS A 59 -5.23 -18.44 -11.00
CA LYS A 59 -6.14 -18.49 -12.17
C LYS A 59 -7.65 -18.43 -11.84
N LYS A 60 -8.07 -18.63 -10.58
CA LYS A 60 -9.50 -18.70 -10.20
C LYS A 60 -9.80 -18.03 -8.85
N GLN A 61 -9.43 -16.76 -8.68
CA GLN A 61 -9.99 -15.98 -7.57
C GLN A 61 -11.36 -15.43 -7.97
N SER A 62 -12.36 -15.66 -7.11
CA SER A 62 -13.68 -15.05 -7.27
C SER A 62 -13.55 -13.55 -6.99
N ILE A 63 -13.55 -12.75 -8.04
CA ILE A 63 -13.63 -11.30 -7.92
C ILE A 63 -15.06 -10.93 -7.53
N ASN A 64 -15.22 -10.32 -6.37
CA ASN A 64 -16.48 -9.68 -6.03
C ASN A 64 -16.54 -8.34 -6.77
N LYS A 65 -17.28 -8.31 -7.89
CA LYS A 65 -17.44 -7.12 -8.72
C LYS A 65 -18.15 -6.04 -7.92
N VAL A 66 -17.47 -4.93 -7.75
CA VAL A 66 -17.98 -3.72 -7.12
C VAL A 66 -17.51 -2.57 -8.01
N SER A 67 -18.45 -1.81 -8.55
CA SER A 67 -18.13 -0.59 -9.30
C SER A 67 -18.15 0.58 -8.33
N SER A 68 -16.98 1.02 -7.90
CA SER A 68 -16.82 2.19 -7.04
C SER A 68 -15.59 3.00 -7.46
N ARG A 69 -15.38 4.15 -6.81
CA ARG A 69 -14.19 4.96 -6.99
C ARG A 69 -13.57 5.25 -5.63
N VAL A 70 -12.25 5.42 -5.63
CA VAL A 70 -11.49 5.94 -4.49
C VAL A 70 -10.83 7.23 -4.90
N ILE A 71 -10.70 8.17 -3.96
CA ILE A 71 -9.93 9.41 -4.15
C ILE A 71 -8.49 9.13 -3.74
N LEU A 72 -7.54 9.54 -4.58
CA LEU A 72 -6.11 9.41 -4.29
C LEU A 72 -5.66 10.44 -3.25
N ALA A 73 -4.43 10.31 -2.77
CA ALA A 73 -3.88 11.18 -1.73
C ALA A 73 -3.79 12.67 -2.14
N ASP A 74 -3.88 12.99 -3.43
CA ASP A 74 -3.94 14.37 -3.91
C ASP A 74 -5.30 15.06 -3.66
N GLY A 75 -6.33 14.29 -3.27
CA GLY A 75 -7.67 14.80 -2.97
C GLY A 75 -8.56 15.07 -4.19
N TYR A 76 -8.05 14.94 -5.41
CA TYR A 76 -8.77 15.31 -6.63
C TYR A 76 -8.84 14.17 -7.65
N THR A 77 -7.78 13.37 -7.76
CA THR A 77 -7.74 12.26 -8.70
C THR A 77 -8.55 11.09 -8.16
N SER A 78 -9.35 10.48 -9.03
CA SER A 78 -10.12 9.28 -8.68
C SER A 78 -9.63 8.06 -9.44
N LEU A 79 -9.55 6.93 -8.74
CA LEU A 79 -9.21 5.63 -9.31
C LEU A 79 -10.46 4.73 -9.30
N SER A 80 -10.75 4.11 -10.44
CA SER A 80 -11.88 3.19 -10.56
C SER A 80 -11.54 1.82 -9.98
N ILE A 81 -12.44 1.32 -9.15
CA ILE A 81 -12.37 -0.01 -8.55
C ILE A 81 -13.12 -0.99 -9.45
N LEU A 82 -12.45 -2.08 -9.82
CA LEU A 82 -13.02 -3.17 -10.63
C LEU A 82 -13.77 -4.19 -9.76
N GLY A 83 -13.38 -4.28 -8.49
CA GLY A 83 -13.98 -5.16 -7.51
C GLY A 83 -13.10 -5.32 -6.28
N THR A 84 -13.38 -6.36 -5.51
CA THR A 84 -12.62 -6.71 -4.32
C THR A 84 -12.28 -8.19 -4.31
N VAL A 85 -11.19 -8.52 -3.62
CA VAL A 85 -10.72 -9.90 -3.46
C VAL A 85 -10.05 -10.07 -2.10
N HIS A 86 -10.09 -11.28 -1.55
CA HIS A 86 -9.30 -11.63 -0.37
C HIS A 86 -7.93 -12.14 -0.82
N LEU A 87 -6.87 -11.46 -0.41
CA LEU A 87 -5.50 -11.86 -0.66
C LEU A 87 -4.98 -12.66 0.54
N SER A 88 -4.30 -13.76 0.27
CA SER A 88 -3.39 -14.42 1.22
C SER A 88 -1.98 -13.88 1.00
N ILE A 89 -1.37 -13.30 2.03
CA ILE A 89 -0.06 -12.67 1.95
C ILE A 89 0.86 -13.32 2.96
N ASN A 90 1.94 -13.93 2.47
CA ASN A 90 3.01 -14.43 3.30
C ASN A 90 4.18 -13.43 3.30
N MET A 91 4.52 -12.95 4.49
CA MET A 91 5.58 -11.98 4.76
C MET A 91 6.50 -12.57 5.84
N GLY A 92 7.67 -13.05 5.43
CA GLY A 92 8.54 -13.84 6.30
C GLY A 92 7.83 -15.11 6.78
N ASP A 93 7.66 -15.22 8.10
CA ASP A 93 6.98 -16.34 8.75
C ASP A 93 5.49 -16.05 9.05
N MET A 94 5.00 -14.86 8.67
CA MET A 94 3.64 -14.43 8.96
C MET A 94 2.71 -14.67 7.77
N LEU A 95 1.75 -15.59 7.96
CA LEU A 95 0.63 -15.78 7.03
C LEU A 95 -0.54 -14.85 7.40
N THR A 96 -0.88 -13.96 6.48
CA THR A 96 -1.92 -12.95 6.67
C THR A 96 -3.00 -13.00 5.59
N THR A 97 -4.14 -12.37 5.86
CA THR A 97 -5.22 -12.20 4.90
C THR A 97 -5.81 -10.80 4.95
N ILE A 98 -6.12 -10.24 3.78
CA ILE A 98 -6.72 -8.90 3.71
C ILE A 98 -7.66 -8.79 2.51
N LYS A 99 -8.71 -7.99 2.66
CA LYS A 99 -9.57 -7.60 1.54
C LYS A 99 -8.88 -6.47 0.77
N ALA A 100 -8.53 -6.72 -0.48
CA ALA A 100 -7.93 -5.73 -1.36
C ALA A 100 -8.94 -5.22 -2.39
N PHE A 101 -8.78 -3.96 -2.78
CA PHE A 101 -9.45 -3.38 -3.93
C PHE A 101 -8.65 -3.65 -5.21
N ILE A 102 -9.35 -4.07 -6.25
CA ILE A 102 -8.74 -4.36 -7.55
C ILE A 102 -8.85 -3.13 -8.42
N VAL A 103 -7.72 -2.72 -8.99
CA VAL A 103 -7.63 -1.56 -9.87
C VAL A 103 -6.94 -1.94 -11.17
N LYS A 104 -7.10 -1.14 -12.22
CA LYS A 104 -6.55 -1.46 -13.53
C LYS A 104 -5.01 -1.38 -13.52
N GLU A 105 -4.47 -0.27 -13.03
CA GLU A 105 -3.05 0.06 -13.10
C GLU A 105 -2.58 0.63 -11.77
N LEU A 106 -1.38 0.21 -11.36
CA LEU A 106 -0.62 0.69 -10.21
C LEU A 106 0.85 0.75 -10.63
N CYS A 107 1.65 1.60 -9.99
CA CYS A 107 3.11 1.64 -10.18
C CYS A 107 3.84 0.41 -9.57
N VAL A 108 3.10 -0.42 -8.82
CA VAL A 108 3.54 -1.67 -8.18
C VAL A 108 2.49 -2.75 -8.36
N ASP A 109 2.83 -3.99 -8.00
CA ASP A 109 1.86 -5.09 -8.06
C ASP A 109 0.75 -4.91 -7.01
N CYS A 110 1.13 -4.54 -5.78
CA CYS A 110 0.25 -4.40 -4.62
C CYS A 110 0.68 -3.22 -3.73
N ILE A 111 -0.29 -2.56 -3.10
CA ILE A 111 -0.09 -1.55 -2.05
C ILE A 111 -0.74 -2.05 -0.77
N LEU A 112 0.01 -2.13 0.33
CA LEU A 112 -0.52 -2.37 1.67
C LEU A 112 -0.75 -1.04 2.36
N GLY A 113 -2.02 -0.71 2.52
CA GLY A 113 -2.45 0.52 3.18
C GLY A 113 -2.57 0.35 4.70
N MET A 114 -3.05 1.42 5.33
CA MET A 114 -3.30 1.50 6.77
C MET A 114 -4.29 0.43 7.28
N ASP A 115 -5.17 -0.11 6.44
CA ASP A 115 -6.04 -1.22 6.83
C ASP A 115 -5.26 -2.50 7.14
N PHE A 116 -4.24 -2.81 6.35
CA PHE A 116 -3.34 -3.94 6.58
C PHE A 116 -2.39 -3.64 7.75
N ILE A 117 -1.75 -2.47 7.72
CA ILE A 117 -0.78 -2.02 8.76
C ILE A 117 -1.43 -2.07 10.14
N ASN A 118 -2.64 -1.51 10.30
CA ASN A 118 -3.33 -1.50 11.58
C ASN A 118 -3.84 -2.89 11.98
N LYS A 119 -4.34 -3.69 11.03
CA LYS A 119 -4.84 -5.04 11.31
C LYS A 119 -3.75 -5.93 11.91
N TYR A 120 -2.52 -5.80 11.40
CA TYR A 120 -1.39 -6.63 11.82
C TYR A 120 -0.40 -5.90 12.74
N LYS A 121 -0.71 -4.66 13.14
CA LYS A 121 0.11 -3.84 14.06
C LYS A 121 1.57 -3.74 13.62
N MET A 122 1.79 -3.52 12.32
CA MET A 122 3.13 -3.48 11.74
C MET A 122 3.94 -2.31 12.30
N ILE A 123 5.24 -2.53 12.51
CA ILE A 123 6.19 -1.52 12.96
C ILE A 123 7.13 -1.23 11.80
N ILE A 124 7.05 -0.03 11.22
CA ILE A 124 7.89 0.37 10.10
C ILE A 124 9.15 1.04 10.68
N ASN A 125 10.30 0.37 10.60
CA ASN A 125 11.58 0.94 11.00
C ASN A 125 12.34 1.44 9.76
N THR A 126 12.40 2.75 9.58
CA THR A 126 13.04 3.39 8.42
C THR A 126 14.56 3.46 8.52
N GLU A 127 15.13 3.36 9.73
CA GLU A 127 16.57 3.31 9.96
C GLU A 127 17.13 1.95 9.55
N GLU A 128 16.51 0.88 10.01
CA GLU A 128 16.90 -0.50 9.69
C GLU A 128 16.34 -1.00 8.35
N ARG A 129 15.39 -0.26 7.75
CA ARG A 129 14.63 -0.66 6.56
C ARG A 129 13.91 -2.01 6.73
N THR A 130 13.30 -2.20 7.89
CA THR A 130 12.56 -3.40 8.28
C THR A 130 11.09 -3.09 8.58
N VAL A 131 10.25 -4.11 8.51
CA VAL A 131 8.80 -4.04 8.78
C VAL A 131 8.34 -5.29 9.51
#